data_AF-A0A7X7THC5-F1
#
_entry.id   AF-A0A7X7THC5-F1
#
_cell.length_a   1.000
_cell.length_b   1.000
_cell.length_c   1.000
_cell.angle_alpha   90.00
_cell.angle_beta   90.00
_cell.angle_gamma   90.00
#
_symmetry.space_group_name_H-M   'P 1'
#
loop_
_entity.id
_entity.type
_entity.pdbx_description
1 polymer ?
#
loop_
_entity_poly.entity_id
_entity_poly.type
_entity_poly.pdbx_seq_one_letter_code
_entity_poly.pdbx_strand_id
1 'polypeptide(L)'
;VPEYRGKGIGAELIRRMRQTLKDFYAVDLICDVDMVDFYEKAGFSRAVGMIWRNYRFSGGVPLPPGYVSEASGGQGLEFKQEK
;
A
#
# COMPACT_ATOMS: atom_id res chain seq x y z
N VAL A 1 -3.62 -12.96 -4.17
CA VAL A 1 -4.60 -14.02 -4.51
C VAL A 1 -5.42 -13.55 -5.71
N PRO A 2 -5.02 -13.92 -6.95
CA PRO A 2 -5.66 -13.46 -8.20
C PRO A 2 -7.15 -13.79 -8.34
N GLU A 3 -7.61 -14.87 -7.71
CA GLU A 3 -8.97 -15.45 -7.79
C GLU A 3 -10.07 -14.54 -7.21
N TYR A 4 -9.67 -13.52 -6.46
CA TYR A 4 -10.56 -12.53 -5.85
C TYR A 4 -10.60 -11.20 -6.62
N ARG A 5 -9.83 -11.08 -7.72
CA ARG A 5 -9.86 -9.88 -8.57
C ARG A 5 -11.20 -9.74 -9.30
N GLY A 6 -11.57 -8.51 -9.63
CA GLY A 6 -12.80 -8.21 -10.38
C GLY A 6 -14.11 -8.34 -9.60
N LYS A 7 -14.07 -8.76 -8.32
CA LYS A 7 -15.27 -8.96 -7.48
C LYS A 7 -15.68 -7.74 -6.64
N GLY A 8 -15.12 -6.57 -6.93
CA GLY A 8 -15.40 -5.33 -6.17
C GLY A 8 -14.83 -5.28 -4.75
N ILE A 9 -14.08 -6.29 -4.30
CA ILE A 9 -13.54 -6.37 -2.93
C ILE A 9 -12.65 -5.15 -2.61
N GLY A 10 -11.76 -4.77 -3.53
CA GLY A 10 -10.91 -3.59 -3.33
C GLY A 10 -11.71 -2.30 -3.13
N ALA A 11 -12.79 -2.11 -3.90
CA ALA A 11 -13.65 -0.93 -3.77
C ALA A 11 -14.35 -0.91 -2.41
N GLU A 12 -14.84 -2.06 -1.94
CA GLU A 12 -15.46 -2.18 -0.62
C GLU A 12 -14.46 -1.92 0.52
N LEU A 13 -13.22 -2.40 0.39
CA LEU A 13 -12.15 -2.13 1.36
C LEU A 13 -11.83 -0.62 1.43
N ILE A 14 -11.71 0.05 0.28
CA ILE A 14 -11.48 1.51 0.23
C ILE A 14 -12.67 2.27 0.83
N ARG A 15 -13.91 1.86 0.54
CA ARG A 15 -15.11 2.47 1.13
C ARG A 15 -15.08 2.42 2.66
N ARG A 16 -14.77 1.24 3.23
CA ARG A 16 -14.64 1.05 4.69
C ARG A 16 -13.49 1.86 5.26
N MET A 17 -12.33 1.85 4.62
CA MET A 17 -11.16 2.62 5.05
C MET A 17 -11.48 4.12 5.12
N ARG A 18 -12.09 4.68 4.07
CA ARG A 18 -12.51 6.09 4.04
C ARG A 18 -13.52 6.42 5.14
N GLN A 19 -14.46 5.51 5.41
CA GLN A 19 -15.43 5.69 6.49
C GLN A 19 -14.76 5.72 7.87
N THR A 20 -13.75 4.86 8.09
CA THR A 20 -12.96 4.85 9.33
C THR A 20 -12.11 6.11 9.48
N LEU A 21 -11.57 6.62 8.38
CA LEU A 21 -10.67 7.78 8.36
C LEU A 21 -11.39 9.12 8.11
N LYS A 22 -12.72 9.14 8.13
CA LYS A 22 -13.52 10.32 7.71
C LYS A 22 -13.24 11.60 8.52
N ASP A 23 -12.78 11.46 9.76
CA ASP A 23 -12.52 12.56 10.69
C ASP A 23 -11.06 13.05 10.60
N PHE A 24 -10.24 12.44 9.74
CA PHE A 24 -8.88 12.90 9.46
C PHE A 24 -8.93 14.02 8.41
N TYR A 25 -8.14 15.07 8.64
CA TYR A 25 -8.03 16.19 7.71
C TYR A 25 -7.61 15.77 6.30
N ALA A 26 -6.69 14.82 6.17
CA ALA A 26 -6.14 14.39 4.88
C ALA A 26 -5.81 12.91 4.86
N VAL A 27 -6.02 12.28 3.71
CA VAL A 27 -5.61 10.91 3.39
C VAL A 27 -5.04 10.89 1.98
N ASP A 28 -3.71 10.79 1.89
CA ASP A 28 -2.98 10.73 0.62
C ASP A 28 -2.48 9.31 0.35
N LEU A 29 -2.52 8.88 -0.90
CA LEU A 29 -1.93 7.62 -1.35
C LEU A 29 -1.13 7.86 -2.64
N ILE A 30 -0.09 7.05 -2.83
CA ILE A 30 0.69 7.01 -4.07
C ILE A 30 0.31 5.72 -4.79
N CYS A 31 -0.10 5.81 -6.05
CA CYS A 31 -0.49 4.67 -6.87
C CYS A 31 0.18 4.71 -8.25
N ASP A 32 0.23 3.55 -8.89
CA ASP A 32 0.61 3.44 -10.30
C ASP A 32 -0.46 4.09 -11.20
N VAL A 33 -0.05 4.42 -12.43
CA VAL A 33 -0.91 5.17 -13.38
C VAL A 33 -2.17 4.40 -13.76
N ASP A 34 -2.08 3.08 -13.89
CA ASP A 34 -3.20 2.19 -14.23
C ASP A 34 -4.27 2.11 -13.13
N MET A 35 -3.92 2.51 -11.90
CA MET A 35 -4.83 2.52 -10.76
C MET A 35 -5.52 3.87 -10.54
N VAL A 36 -5.18 4.91 -11.30
CA VAL A 36 -5.74 6.26 -11.10
C VAL A 36 -7.26 6.27 -11.24
N ASP A 37 -7.80 5.69 -12.31
CA ASP A 37 -9.24 5.62 -12.55
C ASP A 37 -10.00 4.93 -11.41
N PHE A 38 -9.39 3.92 -10.79
CA PHE A 38 -9.98 3.21 -9.66
C PHE A 38 -10.11 4.13 -8.44
N TYR A 39 -9.06 4.89 -8.10
CA TYR A 39 -9.08 5.79 -6.96
C TYR A 39 -9.90 7.07 -7.21
N GLU A 40 -9.93 7.59 -8.43
CA GLU A 40 -10.82 8.72 -8.79
C GLU A 40 -12.30 8.33 -8.60
N LYS A 41 -12.71 7.14 -9.08
CA LYS A 41 -14.06 6.59 -8.83
C LYS A 41 -14.32 6.36 -7.34
N ALA A 42 -13.28 6.10 -6.56
CA ALA A 42 -13.37 5.96 -5.10
C ALA A 42 -13.35 7.30 -4.35
N GLY A 43 -13.31 8.46 -5.05
CA GLY A 43 -13.43 9.80 -4.48
C GLY A 43 -12.11 10.47 -4.09
N PHE A 44 -10.97 9.98 -4.59
CA PHE A 44 -9.68 10.65 -4.45
C PHE A 44 -9.47 11.67 -5.58
N SER A 45 -8.61 12.67 -5.33
CA SER A 45 -8.19 13.64 -6.33
C SER A 45 -6.72 13.41 -6.72
N ARG A 46 -6.34 13.75 -7.96
CA ARG A 46 -4.95 13.64 -8.42
C ARG A 46 -4.06 14.65 -7.70
N ALA A 47 -2.87 14.21 -7.32
CA ALA A 47 -1.80 15.04 -6.76
C ALA A 47 -0.43 14.56 -7.27
N VAL A 48 0.57 15.44 -7.25
CA VAL A 48 1.97 15.09 -7.57
C VAL A 48 2.70 14.76 -6.28
N GLY A 49 3.26 13.56 -6.19
CA GLY A 49 4.00 13.09 -5.03
C GLY A 49 5.42 12.67 -5.39
N MET A 50 6.35 12.90 -4.47
CA MET A 50 7.73 12.42 -4.55
C MET A 50 7.97 11.42 -3.43
N ILE A 51 8.64 10.31 -3.73
CA ILE A 51 8.95 9.27 -2.74
C ILE A 51 10.45 9.02 -2.65
N TRP A 52 10.92 8.82 -1.42
CA TRP A 52 12.22 8.24 -1.13
C TRP A 52 12.01 7.04 -0.20
N ARG A 53 12.63 5.90 -0.52
CA ARG A 53 12.43 4.62 0.16
C ARG A 53 13.76 3.88 0.29
N ASN A 54 14.04 3.36 1.48
CA ASN A 54 15.20 2.48 1.68
C ASN A 54 14.78 1.02 1.42
N TYR A 55 14.93 0.58 0.17
CA TYR A 55 14.49 -0.74 -0.28
C TYR A 55 15.15 -1.91 0.46
N ARG A 56 16.32 -1.69 1.10
CA ARG A 56 17.00 -2.71 1.92
C ARG A 56 16.17 -3.17 3.12
N PHE A 57 15.15 -2.39 3.52
CA PHE A 57 14.26 -2.71 4.65
C PHE A 57 12.81 -2.95 4.22
N SER A 58 12.57 -3.32 2.96
CA SER A 58 11.22 -3.59 2.45
C SER A 58 10.51 -4.76 3.13
N GLY A 59 11.27 -5.74 3.65
CA GLY A 59 10.75 -6.83 4.49
C GLY A 59 10.50 -6.44 5.95
N GLY A 60 10.62 -5.16 6.29
CA GLY A 60 10.61 -4.65 7.66
C GLY A 60 12.02 -4.36 8.19
N VAL A 61 12.08 -3.50 9.20
CA VAL A 61 13.31 -3.33 9.99
C VAL A 61 13.40 -4.47 11.01
N PRO A 62 14.60 -5.04 11.25
CA PRO A 62 14.79 -5.94 12.38
C PRO A 62 14.33 -5.23 13.65
N LEU A 63 13.53 -5.93 14.45
CA LEU A 63 13.11 -5.41 15.73
C LEU A 63 14.34 -5.20 16.65
N PRO A 64 14.35 -4.13 17.46
CA PRO A 64 15.37 -3.98 18.49
C PRO A 64 15.40 -5.18 19.44
N PRO A 65 16.55 -5.51 20.05
CA PRO A 65 16.62 -6.56 21.06
C PRO A 65 15.56 -6.36 22.16
N GLY A 66 14.76 -7.39 22.44
CA GLY A 66 13.69 -7.34 23.44
C GLY A 66 12.28 -7.09 22.90
N TYR A 67 12.11 -6.86 21.59
CA TYR A 67 10.79 -6.76 20.94
C TYR A 67 10.52 -8.02 20.09
N VAL A 68 9.35 -8.65 20.27
CA VAL A 68 8.93 -9.82 19.48
C VAL A 68 7.95 -9.40 18.38
N SER A 69 8.16 -9.94 17.17
CA SER A 69 7.28 -9.72 16.01
C SER A 69 6.27 -10.85 15.95
N GLU A 70 4.98 -10.54 16.01
CA GLU A 70 3.90 -11.54 15.85
C GLU A 70 3.65 -11.95 14.38
N ALA A 71 4.38 -11.40 13.40
CA ALA A 71 4.13 -11.64 11.99
C ALA A 71 5.40 -12.05 11.23
N SER A 72 5.68 -13.35 11.16
CA SER A 72 6.71 -13.92 10.30
C SER A 72 6.08 -14.60 9.08
N GLY A 73 6.32 -14.07 7.88
CA GLY A 73 5.97 -14.77 6.65
C GLY A 73 6.20 -13.96 5.37
N GLY A 74 7.38 -14.08 4.77
CA GLY A 74 7.63 -13.58 3.42
C GLY A 74 9.08 -13.73 2.98
N GLN A 75 9.35 -14.74 2.15
CA GLN A 75 10.65 -15.04 1.55
C GLN A 75 11.14 -13.87 0.68
N GLY A 76 12.45 -13.60 0.75
CA GLY A 76 13.12 -12.54 0.00
C GLY A 76 13.02 -12.74 -1.51
N LEU A 77 12.77 -11.64 -2.22
CA LEU A 77 12.82 -11.56 -3.67
C LEU A 77 14.16 -10.95 -4.08
N GLU A 78 14.94 -11.69 -4.85
CA GLU A 78 16.16 -11.22 -5.51
C GLU A 78 15.74 -10.31 -6.68
N PHE A 79 16.23 -9.07 -6.72
CA PHE A 79 16.03 -8.17 -7.85
C PHE A 79 17.38 -7.79 -8.46
N LYS A 80 17.63 -8.29 -9.69
CA LYS A 80 18.72 -7.81 -10.54
C LYS A 80 18.38 -6.43 -11.07
N GLN A 81 19.29 -5.49 -10.87
CA GLN A 81 19.22 -4.14 -11.43
C GLN A 81 19.93 -4.16 -12.79
N GLU A 82 19.20 -4.00 -13.89
CA GLU A 82 19.79 -3.61 -15.18
C GLU A 82 19.81 -2.08 -15.29
N LYS A 83 20.90 -1.58 -15.88
CA LYS A 83 21.29 -0.17 -15.95
C LYS A 83 20.40 0.66 -16.86
#